data_AF-A0A7T7UU22-F1
#
_entry.id   AF-A0A7T7UU22-F1
#
_cell.length_a   1.000
_cell.length_b   1.000
_cell.length_c   1.000
_cell.angle_alpha   90.00
_cell.angle_beta   90.00
_cell.angle_gamma   90.00
#
_symmetry.space_group_name_H-M   'P 1'
#
loop_
_entity.id
_entity.type
_entity.pdbx_description
1 polymer ?
#
loop_
_entity_poly.entity_id
_entity_poly.type
_entity_poly.pdbx_seq_one_letter_code
_entity_poly.pdbx_strand_id
1 'polypeptide(L)'
;MELIKNSSDADATICKLTIDTSYQSEHGRGKITIEDNGNGMNEHIIENGFLIIASSFKNNYQKISPKFKRIAQGNKGIGRLSLNKLGKFVKVTTKLDTDFLFENYKEFDLKRSFGVDNLDDILKENKDKYYSFKINWEDFNADNVSIDDVSITIKHEEYNDSVKFNGENHGTRIEILGIKDLDYWKEKEVVNLINDEINQLFNPFIEKEYSFLVKVKVDNNPVFSNDIIDKERIRKTSFSYANFCYFSNRKKLNISLKRNKHYIKKKLTS
;
A
#
# COMPACT_ATOMS: atom_id res chain seq x y z
N MET A 1 -3.96 -1.16 -6.17
CA MET A 1 -3.25 0.13 -6.11
C MET A 1 -3.41 0.88 -4.80
N GLU A 2 -4.62 1.15 -4.31
CA GLU A 2 -4.80 1.95 -3.08
C GLU A 2 -4.05 1.38 -1.86
N LEU A 3 -4.01 0.06 -1.69
CA LEU A 3 -3.25 -0.58 -0.61
C LEU A 3 -1.73 -0.35 -0.74
N ILE A 4 -1.17 -0.33 -1.96
CA ILE A 4 0.26 -0.02 -2.21
C ILE A 4 0.55 1.46 -1.88
N LYS A 5 -0.38 2.37 -2.20
CA LYS A 5 -0.24 3.79 -1.84
C LYS A 5 -0.26 3.98 -0.33
N ASN A 6 -1.11 3.26 0.39
CA ASN A 6 -1.14 3.31 1.85
C ASN A 6 0.19 2.88 2.48
N SER A 7 0.86 1.86 1.92
CA SER A 7 2.21 1.50 2.36
C SER A 7 3.22 2.63 2.14
N SER A 8 3.14 3.35 1.01
CA SER A 8 3.97 4.53 0.77
C SER A 8 3.68 5.68 1.75
N ASP A 9 2.39 5.95 2.00
CA ASP A 9 1.89 6.94 2.96
C ASP A 9 2.36 6.62 4.39
N ALA A 10 2.51 5.32 4.72
CA ALA A 10 3.01 4.83 6.00
C ALA A 10 4.56 4.88 6.12
N ASP A 11 5.25 5.62 5.25
CA ASP A 11 6.71 5.68 5.22
C ASP A 11 7.43 4.33 5.01
N ALA A 12 6.78 3.34 4.40
CA ALA A 12 7.49 2.10 4.09
C ALA A 12 8.63 2.35 3.08
N THR A 13 9.74 1.64 3.20
CA THR A 13 10.77 1.61 2.15
C THR A 13 10.52 0.49 1.16
N ILE A 14 9.80 -0.56 1.57
CA ILE A 14 9.44 -1.67 0.71
C ILE A 14 7.99 -2.13 0.96
N CYS A 15 7.29 -2.38 -0.14
CA CYS A 15 5.99 -3.04 -0.18
C CYS A 15 6.08 -4.28 -1.08
N LYS A 16 5.71 -5.45 -0.57
CA LYS A 16 5.63 -6.69 -1.33
C LYS A 16 4.17 -7.07 -1.53
N LEU A 17 3.76 -7.22 -2.79
CA LEU A 17 2.48 -7.76 -3.21
C LEU A 17 2.70 -9.18 -3.74
N THR A 18 2.09 -10.16 -3.08
CA THR A 18 2.08 -11.55 -3.53
C THR A 18 0.65 -11.98 -3.82
N ILE A 19 0.41 -12.54 -5.00
CA ILE A 19 -0.87 -13.10 -5.42
C ILE A 19 -0.63 -14.57 -5.72
N ASP A 20 -1.28 -15.46 -4.98
CA ASP A 20 -1.24 -16.91 -5.17
C ASP A 20 -2.66 -17.39 -5.45
N THR A 21 -2.96 -17.71 -6.71
CA THR A 21 -4.27 -18.19 -7.18
C THR A 21 -4.48 -19.68 -6.91
N SER A 22 -3.42 -20.39 -6.50
CA SER A 22 -3.45 -21.82 -6.21
C SER A 22 -3.67 -22.12 -4.73
N TYR A 23 -3.41 -21.15 -3.85
CA TYR A 23 -3.63 -21.26 -2.41
C TYR A 23 -5.06 -21.71 -2.07
N GLN A 24 -5.21 -22.58 -1.09
CA GLN A 24 -6.51 -23.07 -0.62
C GLN A 24 -6.61 -22.89 0.89
N SER A 25 -7.71 -22.28 1.35
CA SER A 25 -8.08 -22.21 2.77
C SER A 25 -9.55 -22.50 2.98
N GLU A 26 -9.98 -22.46 4.24
CA GLU A 26 -11.39 -22.54 4.63
C GLU A 26 -12.25 -21.40 4.04
N HIS A 27 -11.63 -20.26 3.72
CA HIS A 27 -12.31 -19.10 3.12
C HIS A 27 -12.36 -19.14 1.59
N GLY A 28 -11.90 -20.22 0.97
CA GLY A 28 -11.92 -20.43 -0.48
C GLY A 28 -10.53 -20.43 -1.11
N ARG A 29 -10.51 -20.33 -2.44
CA ARG A 29 -9.29 -20.41 -3.23
C ARG A 29 -8.69 -19.02 -3.49
N GLY A 30 -7.37 -19.00 -3.51
CA GLY A 30 -6.52 -17.86 -3.78
C GLY A 30 -6.27 -16.96 -2.57
N LYS A 31 -5.10 -16.31 -2.58
CA LYS A 31 -4.61 -15.43 -1.53
C LYS A 31 -3.90 -14.23 -2.14
N ILE A 32 -4.23 -13.03 -1.67
CA ILE A 32 -3.44 -11.82 -1.90
C ILE A 32 -2.79 -11.44 -0.57
N THR A 33 -1.48 -11.23 -0.57
CA THR A 33 -0.72 -10.72 0.58
C THR A 33 -0.08 -9.40 0.20
N ILE A 34 -0.30 -8.37 1.01
CA ILE A 34 0.38 -7.08 0.90
C ILE A 34 1.11 -6.86 2.20
N GLU A 35 2.41 -6.69 2.14
CA GLU A 35 3.26 -6.48 3.31
C GLU A 35 4.16 -5.27 3.09
N ASP A 36 4.19 -4.38 4.07
CA ASP A 36 5.08 -3.22 4.11
C ASP A 36 5.81 -3.12 5.46
N ASN A 37 6.94 -2.42 5.45
CA ASN A 37 7.73 -2.08 6.63
C ASN A 37 7.54 -0.62 7.05
N GLY A 38 6.33 -0.08 6.90
CA GLY A 38 6.02 1.29 7.31
C GLY A 38 5.88 1.43 8.83
N ASN A 39 5.41 2.59 9.27
CA ASN A 39 5.29 2.97 10.69
C ASN A 39 4.35 2.05 11.50
N GLY A 40 3.53 1.23 10.85
CA GLY A 40 2.52 0.40 11.51
C GLY A 40 1.45 1.22 12.23
N MET A 41 0.67 0.57 13.09
CA MET A 41 -0.49 1.16 13.76
C MET A 41 -0.62 0.66 15.20
N ASN A 42 -1.10 1.53 16.10
CA ASN A 42 -1.67 1.13 17.38
C ASN A 42 -3.20 1.01 17.28
N GLU A 43 -3.87 0.60 18.35
CA GLU A 43 -5.32 0.47 18.42
C GLU A 43 -6.06 1.73 17.96
N HIS A 44 -5.67 2.91 18.47
CA HIS A 44 -6.27 4.19 18.07
C HIS A 44 -6.20 4.45 16.56
N ILE A 45 -5.04 4.21 15.93
CA ILE A 45 -4.87 4.38 14.48
C ILE A 45 -5.69 3.34 13.70
N ILE A 46 -5.81 2.11 14.21
CA ILE A 46 -6.64 1.08 13.61
C ILE A 46 -8.10 1.56 13.61
N GLU A 47 -8.64 1.92 14.77
CA GLU A 47 -10.04 2.30 14.96
C GLU A 47 -10.42 3.60 14.23
N ASN A 48 -9.62 4.65 14.39
CA ASN A 48 -9.95 5.97 13.89
C ASN A 48 -9.40 6.26 12.48
N GLY A 49 -8.50 5.41 11.99
CA GLY A 49 -7.84 5.54 10.69
C GLY A 49 -8.21 4.41 9.73
N PHE A 50 -7.65 3.21 9.95
CA PHE A 50 -7.80 2.08 9.01
C PHE A 50 -9.26 1.62 8.89
N LEU A 51 -9.97 1.64 10.02
CA LEU A 51 -11.38 1.30 10.15
C LEU A 51 -12.33 2.47 9.79
N ILE A 52 -11.79 3.61 9.39
CA ILE A 52 -12.47 4.76 8.79
C ILE A 52 -13.15 4.52 7.41
N ILE A 53 -14.47 4.30 7.23
CA ILE A 53 -15.08 4.48 5.88
C ILE A 53 -15.25 6.00 5.64
N ALA A 54 -14.46 6.56 4.73
CA ALA A 54 -14.53 7.96 4.25
C ALA A 54 -14.15 9.10 5.23
N SER A 55 -12.94 9.63 5.01
CA SER A 55 -12.58 11.07 4.90
C SER A 55 -12.86 12.06 6.05
N SER A 56 -12.20 11.90 7.19
CA SER A 56 -11.82 13.05 8.04
C SER A 56 -10.40 12.94 8.63
N PHE A 57 -9.87 11.72 8.82
CA PHE A 57 -8.53 11.53 9.37
C PHE A 57 -7.43 12.10 8.45
N LYS A 58 -7.39 11.77 7.14
CA LYS A 58 -6.31 12.28 6.27
C LYS A 58 -6.39 13.78 5.98
N ASN A 59 -7.59 14.38 5.94
CA ASN A 59 -7.73 15.83 5.70
C ASN A 59 -7.16 16.68 6.86
N ASN A 60 -7.12 16.11 8.07
CA ASN A 60 -6.71 16.83 9.27
C ASN A 60 -5.34 16.37 9.82
N TYR A 61 -4.85 15.15 9.53
CA TYR A 61 -3.77 14.54 10.32
C TYR A 61 -2.43 14.34 9.59
N GLN A 62 -2.37 14.04 8.28
CA GLN A 62 -1.07 13.81 7.64
C GLN A 62 -1.10 13.91 6.09
N LYS A 63 -0.80 15.12 5.57
CA LYS A 63 -0.53 15.34 4.14
C LYS A 63 0.89 14.91 3.75
N ILE A 64 1.79 14.88 4.72
CA ILE A 64 3.22 14.62 4.58
C ILE A 64 3.61 13.59 5.63
N SER A 65 4.20 12.48 5.20
CA SER A 65 4.61 11.38 6.09
C SER A 65 5.77 11.80 7.01
N PRO A 66 5.85 11.29 8.26
CA PRO A 66 6.78 11.81 9.26
C PRO A 66 8.27 11.53 8.97
N LYS A 67 8.63 10.36 8.41
CA LYS A 67 10.01 9.90 8.23
C LYS A 67 10.61 10.39 6.91
N PHE A 68 9.98 10.09 5.79
CA PHE A 68 10.51 10.43 4.45
C PHE A 68 9.88 11.68 3.84
N LYS A 69 9.01 12.37 4.58
CA LYS A 69 8.33 13.60 4.16
C LYS A 69 7.62 13.47 2.79
N ARG A 70 7.03 12.30 2.52
CA ARG A 70 6.33 12.00 1.27
C ARG A 70 4.94 12.64 1.30
N ILE A 71 4.52 13.19 0.16
CA ILE A 71 3.14 13.67 -0.01
C ILE A 71 2.22 12.46 -0.11
N ALA A 72 1.22 12.39 0.76
CA ALA A 72 0.24 11.31 0.79
C ALA A 72 -0.45 11.16 -0.58
N GLN A 73 -0.45 9.93 -1.11
CA GLN A 73 -1.01 9.59 -2.43
C GLN A 73 -2.38 8.91 -2.34
N GLY A 74 -2.71 8.33 -1.18
CA GLY A 74 -3.99 7.65 -0.95
C GLY A 74 -5.14 8.65 -0.73
N ASN A 75 -5.98 8.86 -1.75
CA ASN A 75 -6.98 9.93 -1.78
C ASN A 75 -8.36 9.54 -1.25
N LYS A 76 -8.62 8.28 -0.91
CA LYS A 76 -9.99 7.84 -0.61
C LYS A 76 -9.99 6.84 0.55
N GLY A 77 -10.91 7.02 1.52
CA GLY A 77 -11.22 6.07 2.59
C GLY A 77 -11.87 4.77 2.09
N ILE A 78 -11.41 4.27 0.94
CA ILE A 78 -11.91 3.13 0.17
C ILE A 78 -11.08 1.87 0.50
N GLY A 79 -10.22 1.93 1.53
CA GLY A 79 -9.45 0.76 2.00
C GLY A 79 -10.35 -0.44 2.28
N ARG A 80 -11.37 -0.27 3.12
CA ARG A 80 -12.37 -1.32 3.45
C ARG A 80 -13.16 -1.83 2.24
N LEU A 81 -13.68 -0.92 1.42
CA LEU A 81 -14.44 -1.29 0.21
C LEU A 81 -13.56 -1.99 -0.84
N SER A 82 -12.29 -1.62 -0.96
CA SER A 82 -11.33 -2.30 -1.83
C SER A 82 -11.07 -3.71 -1.33
N LEU A 83 -10.89 -3.89 -0.02
CA LEU A 83 -10.66 -5.18 0.59
C LEU A 83 -11.85 -6.15 0.38
N ASN A 84 -13.09 -5.69 0.55
CA ASN A 84 -14.30 -6.48 0.23
C ASN A 84 -14.35 -6.88 -1.26
N LYS A 85 -13.97 -5.97 -2.17
CA LYS A 85 -13.96 -6.28 -3.61
C LYS A 85 -12.93 -7.35 -4.00
N LEU A 86 -11.88 -7.55 -3.20
CA LEU A 86 -10.78 -8.45 -3.55
C LEU A 86 -10.99 -9.89 -3.06
N GLY A 87 -11.64 -10.10 -1.91
CA GLY A 87 -11.86 -11.45 -1.38
C GLY A 87 -12.89 -11.51 -0.25
N LYS A 88 -13.12 -12.73 0.24
CA LYS A 88 -14.16 -13.04 1.25
C LYS A 88 -13.72 -12.74 2.67
N PHE A 89 -12.44 -12.96 2.95
CA PHE A 89 -11.90 -12.83 4.30
C PHE A 89 -10.62 -12.03 4.28
N VAL A 90 -10.44 -11.18 5.30
CA VAL A 90 -9.27 -10.33 5.45
C VAL A 90 -8.71 -10.49 6.85
N LYS A 91 -7.41 -10.73 6.94
CA LYS A 91 -6.63 -10.61 8.17
C LYS A 91 -5.64 -9.48 8.02
N VAL A 92 -5.58 -8.60 9.01
CA VAL A 92 -4.57 -7.56 9.11
C VAL A 92 -3.73 -7.84 10.34
N THR A 93 -2.42 -7.74 10.20
CA THR A 93 -1.44 -7.77 11.28
C THR A 93 -0.59 -6.52 11.16
N THR A 94 -0.37 -5.80 12.25
CA THR A 94 0.40 -4.56 12.24
C THR A 94 1.16 -4.38 13.55
N LYS A 95 2.32 -3.74 13.48
CA LYS A 95 3.12 -3.39 14.65
C LYS A 95 3.68 -1.98 14.48
N LEU A 96 3.41 -1.14 15.47
CA LEU A 96 3.88 0.24 15.52
C LEU A 96 5.42 0.31 15.61
N ASP A 97 6.03 1.21 14.85
CA ASP A 97 7.45 1.57 14.94
C ASP A 97 7.69 2.41 16.20
N THR A 98 7.80 1.72 17.34
CA THR A 98 8.02 2.36 18.65
C THR A 98 9.39 2.97 18.79
N ASP A 99 10.39 2.48 18.04
CA ASP A 99 11.76 2.99 18.07
C ASP A 99 11.80 4.38 17.42
N PHE A 100 11.22 4.53 16.23
CA PHE A 100 11.07 5.84 15.59
C PHE A 100 10.21 6.79 16.43
N LEU A 101 9.11 6.30 17.01
CA LEU A 101 8.27 7.13 17.88
C LEU A 101 9.05 7.63 19.10
N PHE A 102 9.81 6.77 19.78
CA PHE A 102 10.59 7.16 20.95
C PHE A 102 11.59 8.28 20.64
N GLU A 103 12.23 8.25 19.47
CA GLU A 103 13.18 9.27 19.05
C GLU A 103 12.51 10.60 18.65
N ASN A 104 11.28 10.52 18.09
CA ASN A 104 10.65 11.66 17.40
C ASN A 104 9.33 12.13 18.04
N TYR A 105 8.92 11.59 19.19
CA TYR A 105 7.60 11.85 19.81
C TYR A 105 7.25 13.34 19.98
N LYS A 106 8.27 14.20 20.15
CA LYS A 106 8.11 15.65 20.31
C LYS A 106 7.57 16.35 19.06
N GLU A 107 7.69 15.72 17.89
CA GLU A 107 7.11 16.22 16.64
C GLU A 107 5.61 15.90 16.50
N PHE A 108 5.06 15.07 17.41
CA PHE A 108 3.69 14.58 17.34
C PHE A 108 2.82 15.16 18.46
N ASP A 109 1.58 15.49 18.12
CA ASP A 109 0.49 15.58 19.09
C ASP A 109 0.08 14.14 19.43
N LEU A 110 0.58 13.62 20.56
CA LEU A 110 0.40 12.22 20.96
C LEU A 110 -1.06 11.83 21.16
N LYS A 111 -1.82 12.69 21.84
CA LYS A 111 -3.25 12.45 22.08
C LYS A 111 -3.99 12.33 20.77
N ARG A 112 -3.70 13.26 19.85
CA ARG A 112 -4.35 13.29 18.55
C ARG A 112 -3.93 12.12 17.66
N SER A 113 -2.63 11.83 17.59
CA SER A 113 -2.06 10.88 16.63
C SER A 113 -2.17 9.43 17.08
N PHE A 114 -2.06 9.19 18.39
CA PHE A 114 -2.00 7.85 18.98
C PHE A 114 -3.08 7.61 20.03
N GLY A 115 -3.89 8.60 20.40
CA GLY A 115 -4.98 8.44 21.37
C GLY A 115 -4.54 8.50 22.83
N VAL A 116 -3.26 8.77 23.10
CA VAL A 116 -2.65 8.69 24.44
C VAL A 116 -1.92 9.98 24.79
N ASP A 117 -1.97 10.41 26.05
CA ASP A 117 -1.43 11.70 26.49
C ASP A 117 0.08 11.70 26.74
N ASN A 118 0.72 10.54 26.92
CA ASN A 118 2.15 10.43 27.19
C ASN A 118 2.81 9.25 26.44
N LEU A 119 4.12 9.32 26.27
CA LEU A 119 4.91 8.34 25.52
C LEU A 119 5.04 7.01 26.26
N ASP A 120 5.18 7.02 27.58
CA ASP A 120 5.43 5.82 28.38
C ASP A 120 4.26 4.83 28.27
N ASP A 121 3.03 5.33 28.27
CA ASP A 121 1.83 4.51 28.05
C ASP A 121 1.81 3.91 26.63
N ILE A 122 2.15 4.69 25.61
CA ILE A 122 2.24 4.16 24.23
C ILE A 122 3.28 3.05 24.15
N LEU A 123 4.47 3.24 24.73
CA LEU A 123 5.52 2.22 24.69
C LEU A 123 5.10 0.97 25.47
N LYS A 124 4.52 1.12 26.66
CA LYS A 124 4.02 0.00 27.47
C LYS A 124 2.98 -0.84 26.74
N GLU A 125 2.14 -0.21 25.94
CA GLU A 125 1.08 -0.89 25.19
C GLU A 125 1.53 -1.46 23.85
N ASN A 126 2.60 -0.94 23.23
CA ASN A 126 2.93 -1.23 21.83
C ASN A 126 4.34 -1.81 21.61
N LYS A 127 5.29 -1.59 22.52
CA LYS A 127 6.70 -1.96 22.32
C LYS A 127 6.89 -3.46 22.08
N ASP A 128 6.26 -4.27 22.92
CA ASP A 128 6.36 -5.73 22.85
C ASP A 128 5.06 -6.36 22.35
N LYS A 129 4.22 -5.59 21.65
CA LYS A 129 2.95 -6.07 21.09
C LYS A 129 2.84 -5.85 19.59
N TYR A 130 2.00 -6.65 18.97
CA TYR A 130 1.43 -6.38 17.65
C TYR A 130 -0.09 -6.51 17.73
N TYR A 131 -0.77 -5.87 16.79
CA TYR A 131 -2.21 -5.93 16.68
C TYR A 131 -2.61 -6.80 15.49
N SER A 132 -3.68 -7.55 15.65
CA SER A 132 -4.32 -8.23 14.53
C SER A 132 -5.82 -8.18 14.62
N PHE A 133 -6.48 -8.09 13.47
CA PHE A 133 -7.93 -8.16 13.39
C PHE A 133 -8.33 -8.89 12.11
N LYS A 134 -9.55 -9.42 12.13
CA LYS A 134 -10.13 -10.21 11.05
C LYS A 134 -11.44 -9.58 10.63
N ILE A 135 -11.68 -9.56 9.33
CA ILE A 135 -12.93 -9.12 8.73
C ILE A 135 -13.41 -10.27 7.84
N ASN A 136 -14.52 -10.88 8.20
CA ASN A 136 -15.16 -11.89 7.38
C ASN A 136 -16.36 -11.27 6.66
N TRP A 137 -16.24 -11.03 5.36
CA TRP A 137 -17.28 -10.35 4.61
C TRP A 137 -18.56 -11.18 4.46
N GLU A 138 -18.47 -12.49 4.64
CA GLU A 138 -19.64 -13.38 4.58
C GLU A 138 -20.60 -13.16 5.75
N ASP A 139 -20.11 -12.66 6.88
CA ASP A 139 -20.93 -12.35 8.07
C ASP A 139 -21.85 -11.14 7.84
N PHE A 140 -21.63 -10.36 6.77
CA PHE A 140 -22.34 -9.10 6.49
C PHE A 140 -23.35 -9.18 5.35
N ASN A 141 -23.56 -10.37 4.77
CA ASN A 141 -24.60 -10.58 3.74
C ASN A 141 -25.99 -10.87 4.33
N ALA A 142 -26.16 -10.83 5.66
CA ALA A 142 -27.46 -10.98 6.30
C ALA A 142 -28.27 -9.68 6.16
N ASP A 143 -29.52 -9.79 5.70
CA ASP A 143 -30.39 -8.72 5.17
C ASP A 143 -30.68 -7.49 6.08
N ASN A 144 -30.04 -7.33 7.25
CA ASN A 144 -30.38 -6.30 8.23
C ASN A 144 -29.20 -5.65 9.00
N VAL A 145 -27.94 -5.81 8.57
CA VAL A 145 -26.80 -5.18 9.27
C VAL A 145 -26.21 -4.07 8.40
N SER A 146 -26.26 -2.82 8.87
CA SER A 146 -25.50 -1.73 8.24
C SER A 146 -24.01 -2.04 8.33
N ILE A 147 -23.26 -1.77 7.26
CA ILE A 147 -21.80 -1.96 7.22
C ILE A 147 -21.08 -1.15 8.33
N ASP A 148 -21.75 -0.12 8.86
CA ASP A 148 -21.23 0.71 9.94
C ASP A 148 -21.35 0.05 11.34
N ASP A 149 -22.23 -0.95 11.51
CA ASP A 149 -22.49 -1.63 12.79
C ASP A 149 -21.62 -2.88 13.00
N VAL A 150 -20.56 -3.03 12.22
CA VAL A 150 -19.68 -4.20 12.24
C VAL A 150 -18.72 -4.14 13.43
N SER A 151 -18.94 -5.01 14.42
CA SER A 151 -18.00 -5.21 15.52
C SER A 151 -16.76 -5.96 15.05
N ILE A 152 -15.63 -5.26 14.92
CA ILE A 152 -14.32 -5.87 14.64
C ILE A 152 -13.59 -6.03 15.96
N THR A 153 -13.25 -7.26 16.33
CA THR A 153 -12.41 -7.51 17.50
C THR A 153 -10.95 -7.32 17.14
N ILE A 154 -10.32 -6.30 17.71
CA ILE A 154 -8.87 -6.09 17.65
C ILE A 154 -8.23 -6.96 18.72
N LYS A 155 -7.31 -7.83 18.32
CA LYS A 155 -6.45 -8.59 19.22
C LYS A 155 -5.13 -7.86 19.36
N HIS A 156 -4.63 -7.77 20.58
CA HIS A 156 -3.21 -7.48 20.84
C HIS A 156 -2.54 -8.77 21.34
N GLU A 157 -1.37 -9.09 20.81
CA GLU A 157 -0.63 -10.30 21.17
C GLU A 157 0.83 -9.94 21.40
N GLU A 158 1.50 -10.70 22.26
CA GLU A 158 2.92 -10.53 22.54
C GLU A 158 3.73 -10.73 21.25
N TYR A 159 4.57 -9.75 20.95
CA TYR A 159 5.46 -9.76 19.82
C TYR A 159 6.68 -10.64 20.12
N ASN A 160 7.09 -11.41 19.12
CA ASN A 160 8.36 -12.10 19.11
C ASN A 160 9.00 -11.99 17.73
N ASP A 161 10.30 -12.24 17.65
CA ASP A 161 11.09 -12.04 16.43
C ASP A 161 10.71 -12.97 15.25
N SER A 162 9.78 -13.91 15.41
CA SER A 162 9.26 -14.70 14.29
C SER A 162 8.31 -13.89 13.38
N VAL A 163 7.72 -12.81 13.89
CA VAL A 163 6.84 -11.93 13.11
C VAL A 163 7.67 -10.76 12.59
N LYS A 164 8.06 -10.81 11.32
CA LYS A 164 8.75 -9.70 10.65
C LYS A 164 7.91 -9.12 9.53
N PHE A 165 8.15 -7.87 9.21
CA PHE A 165 7.50 -7.13 8.14
C PHE A 165 8.58 -6.66 7.16
N ASN A 166 8.76 -7.42 6.08
CA ASN A 166 9.84 -7.22 5.11
C ASN A 166 11.26 -7.14 5.69
N GLY A 167 11.49 -7.74 6.86
CA GLY A 167 12.78 -7.74 7.56
C GLY A 167 12.78 -6.88 8.82
N GLU A 168 11.83 -5.95 8.95
CA GLU A 168 11.70 -5.06 10.12
C GLU A 168 10.81 -5.67 11.21
N ASN A 169 10.93 -5.15 12.43
CA ASN A 169 10.08 -5.47 13.57
C ASN A 169 8.77 -4.65 13.61
N HIS A 170 8.55 -3.77 12.63
CA HIS A 170 7.38 -2.90 12.53
C HIS A 170 6.85 -2.90 11.09
N GLY A 171 5.57 -2.59 10.92
CA GLY A 171 4.95 -2.59 9.58
C GLY A 171 3.53 -3.10 9.58
N THR A 172 3.02 -3.39 8.38
CA THR A 172 1.66 -3.91 8.19
C THR A 172 1.66 -5.04 7.17
N ARG A 173 0.97 -6.13 7.51
CA ARG A 173 0.66 -7.26 6.62
C ARG A 173 -0.85 -7.39 6.51
N ILE A 174 -1.35 -7.40 5.28
CA ILE A 174 -2.75 -7.63 4.92
C ILE A 174 -2.83 -8.92 4.11
N GLU A 175 -3.60 -9.88 4.59
CA GLU A 175 -3.88 -11.15 3.93
C GLU A 175 -5.35 -11.19 3.53
N ILE A 176 -5.62 -11.35 2.24
CA ILE A 176 -6.96 -11.45 1.67
C ILE A 176 -7.13 -12.87 1.13
N LEU A 177 -8.12 -13.60 1.64
CA LEU A 177 -8.38 -15.00 1.34
C LEU A 177 -9.70 -15.17 0.58
N GLY A 178 -9.78 -16.22 -0.24
CA GLY A 178 -10.96 -16.47 -1.07
C GLY A 178 -11.13 -15.36 -2.10
N ILE A 179 -10.10 -15.15 -2.91
CA ILE A 179 -10.06 -14.01 -3.83
C ILE A 179 -11.11 -14.18 -4.94
N LYS A 180 -11.75 -13.07 -5.29
CA LYS A 180 -12.78 -13.04 -6.35
C LYS A 180 -12.08 -13.03 -7.72
N ASP A 181 -12.71 -13.69 -8.69
CA ASP A 181 -12.26 -13.75 -10.08
C ASP A 181 -10.81 -14.26 -10.25
N LEU A 182 -10.59 -15.55 -9.98
CA LEU A 182 -9.25 -16.16 -10.03
C LEU A 182 -8.60 -16.08 -11.41
N ASP A 183 -9.39 -16.11 -12.49
CA ASP A 183 -8.86 -16.11 -13.84
C ASP A 183 -8.36 -14.73 -14.25
N TYR A 184 -9.03 -13.65 -13.81
CA TYR A 184 -8.51 -12.27 -13.93
C TYR A 184 -7.08 -12.14 -13.40
N TRP A 185 -6.76 -12.75 -12.25
CA TRP A 185 -5.43 -12.64 -11.66
C TRP A 185 -4.34 -13.43 -12.40
N LYS A 186 -4.72 -14.46 -13.17
CA LYS A 186 -3.79 -15.27 -13.98
C LYS A 186 -3.46 -14.62 -15.31
N GLU A 187 -4.31 -13.71 -15.79
CA GLU A 187 -4.11 -13.04 -17.06
C GLU A 187 -2.82 -12.20 -17.06
N LYS A 188 -1.94 -12.47 -18.03
CA LYS A 188 -0.67 -11.73 -18.18
C LYS A 188 -0.91 -10.23 -18.39
N GLU A 189 -2.04 -9.86 -19.00
CA GLU A 189 -2.41 -8.46 -19.23
C GLU A 189 -2.66 -7.72 -17.92
N VAL A 190 -3.32 -8.36 -16.96
CA VAL A 190 -3.58 -7.80 -15.62
C VAL A 190 -2.28 -7.59 -14.85
N VAL A 191 -1.37 -8.57 -14.87
CA VAL A 191 -0.04 -8.44 -14.24
C VAL A 191 0.74 -7.26 -14.86
N ASN A 192 0.67 -7.12 -16.19
CA ASN A 192 1.31 -6.00 -16.88
C ASN A 192 0.68 -4.65 -16.53
N LEU A 193 -0.65 -4.59 -16.41
CA LEU A 193 -1.37 -3.38 -16.00
C LEU A 193 -0.94 -2.95 -14.59
N ILE A 194 -0.87 -3.88 -13.63
CA ILE A 194 -0.42 -3.59 -12.25
C ILE A 194 0.99 -3.00 -12.27
N ASN A 195 1.91 -3.65 -13.00
CA ASN A 195 3.30 -3.19 -13.11
C ASN A 195 3.40 -1.80 -13.77
N ASP A 196 2.57 -1.51 -14.77
CA ASP A 196 2.52 -0.21 -15.44
C ASP A 196 1.98 0.89 -14.52
N GLU A 197 0.94 0.60 -13.74
CA GLU A 197 0.39 1.53 -12.76
C GLU A 197 1.40 1.84 -11.65
N ILE A 198 2.16 0.85 -11.16
CA ILE A 198 3.23 1.06 -10.16
C ILE A 198 4.31 1.99 -10.72
N ASN A 199 4.77 1.76 -11.95
CA ASN A 199 5.81 2.58 -12.59
C ASN A 199 5.34 4.03 -12.88
N GLN A 200 4.04 4.25 -13.06
CA GLN A 200 3.48 5.59 -13.24
C GLN A 200 3.32 6.34 -11.92
N LEU A 201 3.08 5.62 -10.81
CA LEU A 201 2.88 6.22 -9.50
C LEU A 201 4.18 6.67 -8.84
N PHE A 202 5.25 5.90 -9.00
CA PHE A 202 6.52 6.18 -8.32
C PHE A 202 7.57 6.63 -9.32
N ASN A 203 8.09 7.83 -9.11
CA ASN A 203 9.14 8.39 -9.96
C ASN A 203 10.44 7.57 -9.79
N PRO A 204 10.95 6.92 -10.86
CA PRO A 204 12.15 6.07 -10.78
C PRO A 204 13.46 6.87 -10.60
N PHE A 205 13.38 8.20 -10.61
CA PHE A 205 14.52 9.11 -10.46
C PHE A 205 14.60 9.78 -9.08
N ILE A 206 13.78 9.36 -8.10
CA ILE A 206 13.90 9.81 -6.71
C ILE A 206 15.19 9.22 -6.12
N GLU A 207 15.90 10.01 -5.29
CA GLU A 207 17.08 9.55 -4.56
C GLU A 207 16.78 8.26 -3.78
N LYS A 208 17.72 7.29 -3.82
CA LYS A 208 17.54 5.95 -3.23
C LYS A 208 17.07 5.97 -1.78
N GLU A 209 17.50 6.96 -1.00
CA GLU A 209 17.20 7.11 0.43
C GLU A 209 15.71 7.38 0.71
N TYR A 210 14.98 7.94 -0.25
CA TYR A 210 13.53 8.18 -0.15
C TYR A 210 12.70 7.22 -1.00
N SER A 211 13.37 6.30 -1.71
CA SER A 211 12.71 5.41 -2.67
C SER A 211 11.75 4.45 -1.98
N PHE A 212 10.58 4.28 -2.59
CA PHE A 212 9.59 3.30 -2.17
C PHE A 212 9.60 2.15 -3.17
N LEU A 213 10.14 1.03 -2.73
CA LEU A 213 10.31 -0.17 -3.53
C LEU A 213 9.04 -1.02 -3.49
N VAL A 214 8.47 -1.31 -4.65
CA VAL A 214 7.32 -2.19 -4.79
C VAL A 214 7.75 -3.44 -5.53
N LYS A 215 7.59 -4.60 -4.89
CA LYS A 215 7.81 -5.91 -5.49
C LYS A 215 6.48 -6.62 -5.70
N VAL A 216 6.27 -7.18 -6.89
CA VAL A 216 5.04 -7.91 -7.22
C VAL A 216 5.38 -9.33 -7.67
N LYS A 217 4.75 -10.32 -7.05
CA LYS A 217 4.87 -11.74 -7.39
C LYS A 217 3.46 -12.31 -7.60
N VAL A 218 3.20 -12.82 -8.81
CA VAL A 218 1.91 -13.47 -9.14
C VAL A 218 2.19 -14.90 -9.55
N ASP A 219 1.69 -15.86 -8.77
CA ASP A 219 1.94 -17.29 -8.93
C ASP A 219 3.43 -17.57 -9.22
N ASN A 220 3.70 -18.33 -10.28
CA ASN A 220 5.05 -18.70 -10.69
C ASN A 220 5.72 -17.67 -11.61
N ASN A 221 5.09 -16.53 -11.91
CA ASN A 221 5.67 -15.50 -12.77
C ASN A 221 6.92 -14.86 -12.13
N PRO A 222 7.87 -14.34 -12.91
CA PRO A 222 9.01 -13.59 -12.38
C PRO A 222 8.56 -12.42 -11.49
N VAL A 223 9.35 -12.13 -10.45
CA VAL A 223 9.09 -10.99 -9.57
C VAL A 223 9.32 -9.70 -10.36
N PHE A 224 8.31 -8.83 -10.38
CA PHE A 224 8.46 -7.45 -10.83
C PHE A 224 8.98 -6.59 -9.68
N SER A 225 9.79 -5.57 -10.02
CA SER A 225 10.36 -4.61 -9.08
C SER A 225 10.53 -3.25 -9.77
N ASN A 226 10.11 -2.16 -9.13
CA ASN A 226 10.14 -0.81 -9.72
C ASN A 226 11.50 -0.09 -9.63
N ASP A 227 12.50 -0.67 -8.97
CA ASP A 227 13.89 -0.21 -8.98
C ASP A 227 14.64 -0.60 -10.27
N ILE A 228 14.11 -1.55 -11.04
CA ILE A 228 14.65 -1.95 -12.33
C ILE A 228 14.05 -1.05 -13.42
N ILE A 229 14.82 -0.08 -13.89
CA ILE A 229 14.40 0.84 -14.96
C ILE A 229 14.34 0.11 -16.30
N ASP A 230 13.15 -0.33 -16.71
CA ASP A 230 12.88 -0.77 -18.07
C ASP A 230 12.58 0.45 -18.98
N LYS A 231 13.64 1.01 -19.57
CA LYS A 231 13.56 2.19 -20.44
C LYS A 231 12.61 1.99 -21.64
N GLU A 232 12.51 0.77 -22.17
CA GLU A 232 11.64 0.47 -23.30
C GLU A 232 10.18 0.41 -22.87
N ARG A 233 9.88 -0.18 -21.71
CA ARG A 233 8.54 -0.18 -21.13
C ARG A 233 8.08 1.23 -20.77
N ILE A 234 8.89 2.03 -20.07
CA ILE A 234 8.58 3.43 -19.75
C ILE A 234 8.32 4.23 -21.03
N ARG A 235 9.14 4.03 -22.07
CA ARG A 235 8.90 4.64 -23.38
C ARG A 235 7.58 4.21 -23.99
N LYS A 236 7.16 2.94 -23.88
CA LYS A 236 5.89 2.45 -24.42
C LYS A 236 4.67 2.90 -23.64
N THR A 237 4.75 2.99 -22.31
CA THR A 237 3.64 3.31 -21.42
C THR A 237 3.46 4.82 -21.18
N SER A 238 4.51 5.62 -21.40
CA SER A 238 4.45 7.08 -21.31
C SER A 238 3.41 7.67 -22.28
N PHE A 239 2.70 8.72 -21.85
CA PHE A 239 1.79 9.46 -22.73
C PHE A 239 2.54 10.16 -23.88
N SER A 240 3.69 10.74 -23.54
CA SER A 240 4.60 11.40 -24.46
C SER A 240 6.02 11.34 -23.90
N TYR A 241 7.01 11.36 -24.80
CA TYR A 241 8.41 11.49 -24.45
C TYR A 241 9.10 12.51 -25.36
N ALA A 242 10.16 13.14 -24.87
CA ALA A 242 10.95 14.11 -25.62
C ALA A 242 12.37 13.58 -25.85
N ASN A 243 12.88 13.71 -27.07
CA ASN A 243 14.31 13.53 -27.34
C ASN A 243 14.98 14.87 -27.52
N PHE A 244 16.14 15.03 -26.89
CA PHE A 244 16.95 16.24 -26.93
C PHE A 244 18.22 15.96 -27.72
N CYS A 245 18.55 16.85 -28.66
CA CYS A 245 19.84 16.86 -29.34
C CYS A 245 20.45 18.24 -29.20
N TYR A 246 21.58 18.33 -28.49
CA TYR A 246 22.34 19.56 -28.38
C TYR A 246 23.44 19.60 -29.43
N PHE A 247 23.42 20.62 -30.28
CA PHE A 247 24.45 20.87 -31.28
C PHE A 247 25.37 21.97 -30.75
N SER A 248 26.46 21.57 -30.09
CA SER A 248 27.45 22.46 -29.45
C SER A 248 27.98 23.52 -30.41
N ASN A 249 28.30 23.12 -31.64
CA ASN A 249 28.86 24.00 -32.68
C ASN A 249 27.91 25.14 -33.08
N ARG A 250 26.59 24.94 -32.90
CA ARG A 250 25.55 25.92 -33.25
C ARG A 250 24.87 26.51 -32.02
N LYS A 251 25.32 26.14 -30.81
CA LYS A 251 24.67 26.44 -29.52
C LYS A 251 23.15 26.21 -29.56
N LYS A 252 22.69 25.18 -30.28
CA LYS A 252 21.27 24.93 -30.53
C LYS A 252 20.81 23.64 -29.86
N LEU A 253 19.78 23.75 -29.03
CA LEU A 253 19.08 22.60 -28.46
C LEU A 253 17.83 22.30 -29.31
N ASN A 254 17.79 21.13 -29.94
CA ASN A 254 16.59 20.64 -30.59
C ASN A 254 15.85 19.70 -29.64
N ILE A 255 14.55 19.95 -29.48
CA ILE A 255 13.65 19.13 -28.67
C ILE A 255 12.61 18.55 -29.62
N SER A 256 12.52 17.22 -29.67
CA SER A 256 11.52 16.51 -30.46
C SER A 256 10.55 15.79 -29.53
N LEU A 257 9.30 16.26 -29.49
CA LEU A 257 8.25 15.66 -28.68
C LEU A 257 7.54 14.57 -29.48
N LYS A 258 7.42 13.36 -28.92
CA LYS A 258 6.67 12.24 -29.50
C LYS A 258 5.56 11.84 -28.53
N ARG A 259 4.37 11.58 -29.08
CA ARG A 259 3.18 11.16 -28.32
C ARG A 259 2.85 9.71 -28.66
N ASN A 260 2.65 8.86 -27.65
CA ASN A 260 2.30 7.47 -27.89
C ASN A 260 0.82 7.33 -28.26
N LYS A 261 0.55 6.53 -29.31
CA LYS A 261 -0.81 6.31 -29.83
C LYS A 261 -1.67 5.40 -28.92
N HIS A 262 -1.09 4.76 -27.91
CA HIS A 262 -1.79 3.77 -27.07
C HIS A 262 -2.98 4.36 -26.30
N TYR A 263 -2.92 5.64 -25.92
CA TYR A 263 -4.03 6.35 -25.26
C TYR A 263 -5.11 6.87 -26.22
N ILE A 264 -4.87 6.88 -27.53
CA ILE A 264 -5.87 7.34 -28.52
C ILE A 264 -6.96 6.28 -28.70
N LYS A 265 -6.62 4.98 -28.61
CA LYS A 265 -7.61 3.90 -28.72
C LYS A 265 -8.59 3.83 -27.54
N LYS A 266 -8.17 4.20 -26.32
CA LYS A 266 -9.02 4.12 -25.12
C LYS A 266 -10.14 5.18 -25.08
N LYS A 267 -10.07 6.20 -25.95
CA LYS A 267 -11.08 7.28 -26.06
C LYS A 267 -12.10 7.09 -27.20
N LEU A 268 -11.99 6.01 -27.99
CA LEU A 268 -12.88 5.74 -29.12
C LEU A 268 -13.87 4.59 -28.86
N THR A 269 -13.87 4.02 -27.65
CA THR A 269 -14.80 2.95 -27.22
C THR A 269 -15.46 3.26 -25.88
N SER A 270 -15.83 4.52 -25.67
CA SER A 270 -16.70 4.97 -24.57
C SER A 270 -17.99 5.51 -25.15
#